data_AF-A0A954E4F5-F1
#
_entry.id   AF-A0A954E4F5-F1
#
_cell.length_a   1.000
_cell.length_b   1.000
_cell.length_c   1.000
_cell.angle_alpha   90.00
_cell.angle_beta   90.00
_cell.angle_gamma   90.00
#
_symmetry.space_group_name_H-M   'P 1'
#
loop_
_entity.id
_entity.type
_entity.pdbx_description
1 polymer ?
#
loop_
_entity_poly.entity_id
_entity_poly.type
_entity_poly.pdbx_seq_one_letter_code
_entity_poly.pdbx_strand_id
1 'polypeptide(L)'
;MYPRNRTRTSEQNQPNGFTLIELLVAIGIVALLAGLLLSGIQASISAVATAKAANEIRNLETALAQFHSEFGMYPPSSIRLHETVAGWSNTDTETVRSRALIMKLWPNFNFTIARDFDGDSNATETHDLNGAECLAFFLGGVIRIRSSSDPFAPMGFSKNPANPFDRSSDNRIGPFTELVLDRLIDSNSNGMPEYIDTYSGQYRPIYYLSSYDGRGYRAVELTPAGMTDVYRQSAGASGQPWKDKTYQLISPGADGEYGTGGFYDPSGKGTIGENDLDNITNFSSGKLK
;
A
#
# COMPACT_ATOMS: atom_id res chain seq x y z
N MET A 1 42.42 65.28 -53.71
CA MET A 1 41.85 64.74 -52.46
C MET A 1 41.23 63.39 -52.82
N TYR A 2 41.72 62.27 -52.24
CA TYR A 2 41.26 60.90 -52.55
C TYR A 2 39.81 60.66 -52.12
N PRO A 3 39.11 59.64 -52.69
CA PRO A 3 39.01 58.40 -51.91
C PRO A 3 39.38 57.13 -52.70
N ARG A 4 39.97 56.18 -51.98
CA ARG A 4 40.34 54.81 -52.39
C ARG A 4 39.11 53.91 -52.44
N ASN A 5 38.96 53.15 -53.53
CA ASN A 5 38.08 51.99 -53.61
C ASN A 5 38.62 50.85 -52.73
N ARG A 6 37.80 50.36 -51.79
CA ARG A 6 37.90 49.01 -51.22
C ARG A 6 36.60 48.27 -51.54
N THR A 7 36.59 47.55 -52.65
CA THR A 7 35.57 46.55 -52.94
C THR A 7 35.80 45.37 -52.00
N ARG A 8 34.92 45.21 -51.00
CA ARG A 8 34.83 43.97 -50.23
C ARG A 8 34.37 42.87 -51.17
N THR A 9 35.24 41.92 -51.48
CA THR A 9 34.85 40.62 -52.02
C THR A 9 34.04 39.91 -50.94
N SER A 10 32.72 39.89 -51.10
CA SER A 10 31.86 38.97 -50.35
C SER A 10 32.22 37.56 -50.81
N GLU A 11 32.92 36.80 -49.97
CA GLU A 11 32.99 35.34 -50.11
C GLU A 11 31.55 34.83 -50.07
N GLN A 12 31.04 34.44 -51.25
CA GLN A 12 29.79 33.71 -51.33
C GLN A 12 30.05 32.31 -50.77
N ASN A 13 29.69 32.10 -49.51
CA ASN A 13 29.54 30.77 -48.93
C ASN A 13 28.46 30.05 -49.74
N GLN A 14 28.87 29.16 -50.65
CA GLN A 14 27.90 28.29 -51.31
C GLN A 14 27.33 27.34 -50.26
N PRO A 15 25.99 27.21 -50.16
CA PRO A 15 25.41 26.19 -49.29
C PRO A 15 25.75 24.82 -49.88
N ASN A 16 26.62 24.08 -49.18
CA ASN A 16 26.90 22.68 -49.50
C ASN A 16 25.59 21.88 -49.34
N GLY A 17 25.12 21.27 -50.42
CA GLY A 17 23.96 20.39 -50.41
C GLY A 17 24.28 19.04 -49.75
N PHE A 18 23.33 18.49 -48.99
CA PHE A 18 23.46 17.19 -48.34
C PHE A 18 23.55 16.06 -49.38
N THR A 19 24.51 15.16 -49.21
CA THR A 19 24.63 13.95 -50.01
C THR A 19 23.71 12.84 -49.48
N LEU A 20 23.31 11.93 -50.36
CA LEU A 20 22.46 10.79 -50.00
C LEU A 20 23.14 9.88 -48.96
N ILE A 21 24.47 9.79 -49.01
CA ILE A 21 25.26 9.01 -48.04
C ILE A 21 25.30 9.67 -46.66
N GLU A 22 25.40 11.00 -46.57
CA GLU A 22 25.34 11.71 -45.29
C GLU A 22 23.98 11.54 -44.61
N LEU A 23 22.89 11.59 -45.38
CA LEU A 23 21.56 11.32 -44.86
C LEU A 23 21.43 9.86 -44.39
N LEU A 24 21.93 8.89 -45.17
CA LEU A 24 21.90 7.47 -44.84
C LEU A 24 22.68 7.16 -43.55
N VAL A 25 23.88 7.72 -43.41
CA VAL A 25 24.69 7.55 -42.20
C VAL A 25 24.00 8.20 -41.00
N ALA A 26 23.41 9.38 -41.18
CA ALA A 26 22.69 10.06 -40.10
C ALA A 26 21.50 9.24 -39.58
N ILE A 27 20.65 8.71 -40.46
CA ILE A 27 19.53 7.84 -40.03
C ILE A 27 20.03 6.54 -39.40
N GLY A 28 21.15 5.99 -39.89
CA GLY A 28 21.78 4.80 -39.32
C GLY A 28 22.28 5.03 -37.90
N ILE A 29 22.91 6.18 -37.64
CA ILE A 29 23.34 6.58 -36.29
C ILE A 29 22.13 6.80 -35.38
N VAL A 30 21.09 7.49 -35.83
CA VAL A 30 19.87 7.70 -35.02
C VAL A 30 19.18 6.38 -34.70
N ALA A 31 19.05 5.46 -35.64
CA ALA A 31 18.47 4.14 -35.41
C ALA A 31 19.28 3.32 -34.40
N LEU A 32 20.62 3.36 -34.49
CA LEU A 32 21.51 2.71 -33.53
C LEU A 32 21.34 3.30 -32.12
N LEU A 33 21.38 4.64 -32.01
CA LEU A 33 21.22 5.33 -30.73
C LEU A 33 19.83 5.06 -30.13
N ALA A 34 18.76 5.12 -30.93
CA ALA A 34 17.41 4.81 -30.49
C ALA A 34 17.27 3.36 -30.00
N GLY A 35 17.91 2.40 -30.69
CA GLY A 35 17.93 1.00 -30.28
C GLY A 35 18.61 0.77 -28.92
N LEU A 36 19.72 1.47 -28.66
CA LEU A 36 20.42 1.42 -27.37
C LEU A 36 19.63 2.10 -26.24
N LEU A 37 18.86 3.14 -26.55
CA LEU A 37 18.02 3.82 -25.57
C LEU A 37 16.83 2.94 -25.13
N LEU A 38 16.21 2.19 -26.04
CA LEU A 38 15.06 1.33 -25.72
C LEU A 38 15.38 0.22 -24.72
N SER A 39 16.54 -0.42 -24.83
CA SER A 39 16.93 -1.52 -23.92
C SER A 39 17.20 -1.05 -22.48
N GLY A 40 17.66 0.19 -22.30
CA GLY A 40 17.89 0.77 -20.97
C GLY A 40 16.62 1.22 -20.24
N ILE A 41 15.53 1.47 -20.97
CA ILE A 41 14.29 2.04 -20.40
C ILE A 41 13.58 1.03 -19.46
N GLN A 42 13.58 -0.26 -19.78
CA GLN A 42 12.83 -1.25 -18.99
C GLN A 42 13.36 -1.40 -17.55
N ALA A 43 14.69 -1.37 -17.38
CA ALA A 43 15.31 -1.42 -16.05
C ALA A 43 14.98 -0.17 -15.22
N SER A 44 14.95 1.00 -15.87
CA SER A 44 14.58 2.27 -15.22
C SER A 44 13.12 2.26 -14.76
N ILE A 45 12.19 1.77 -15.59
CA ILE A 45 10.76 1.67 -15.24
C ILE A 45 10.56 0.75 -14.04
N SER A 46 11.19 -0.42 -14.01
CA SER A 46 11.08 -1.34 -12.87
C SER A 46 11.63 -0.72 -11.57
N ALA A 47 12.73 0.03 -11.66
CA ALA A 47 13.27 0.77 -10.52
C ALA A 47 12.32 1.88 -10.04
N VAL A 48 11.67 2.61 -10.97
CA VAL A 48 10.66 3.63 -10.64
C VAL A 48 9.46 3.00 -9.94
N ALA A 49 8.95 1.87 -10.44
CA ALA A 49 7.83 1.15 -9.80
C ALA A 49 8.19 0.71 -8.37
N THR A 50 9.38 0.14 -8.20
CA THR A 50 9.90 -0.25 -6.87
C THR A 50 10.02 0.96 -5.94
N ALA A 51 10.55 2.09 -6.44
CA ALA A 51 10.68 3.31 -5.65
C ALA A 51 9.32 3.90 -5.25
N LYS A 52 8.32 3.82 -6.14
CA LYS A 52 6.95 4.25 -5.87
C LYS A 52 6.31 3.41 -4.76
N ALA A 53 6.40 2.09 -4.85
CA ALA A 53 5.91 1.18 -3.81
C ALA A 53 6.64 1.39 -2.48
N ALA A 54 7.97 1.56 -2.49
CA ALA A 54 8.71 1.87 -1.27
C ALA A 54 8.31 3.22 -0.64
N ASN A 55 7.98 4.23 -1.44
CA ASN A 55 7.46 5.50 -0.94
C ASN A 55 6.04 5.35 -0.39
N GLU A 56 5.19 4.53 -1.01
CA GLU A 56 3.86 4.20 -0.49
C GLU A 56 3.96 3.56 0.90
N ILE A 57 4.83 2.57 1.09
CA ILE A 57 5.08 1.97 2.40
C ILE A 57 5.48 3.02 3.44
N ARG A 58 6.37 3.97 3.10
CA ARG A 58 6.77 5.06 4.01
C ARG A 58 5.62 6.01 4.35
N ASN A 59 4.75 6.30 3.39
CA ASN A 59 3.55 7.11 3.63
C ASN A 59 2.60 6.39 4.59
N LEU A 60 2.39 5.09 4.40
CA LEU A 60 1.59 4.24 5.29
C LEU A 60 2.23 4.12 6.68
N GLU A 61 3.56 4.01 6.80
CA GLU A 61 4.25 4.05 8.10
C GLU A 61 3.96 5.36 8.86
N THR A 62 3.96 6.49 8.15
CA THR A 62 3.65 7.80 8.72
C THR A 62 2.20 7.85 9.20
N ALA A 63 1.26 7.35 8.39
CA ALA A 63 -0.15 7.28 8.74
C ALA A 63 -0.40 6.37 9.96
N LEU A 64 0.27 5.22 10.03
CA LEU A 64 0.21 4.30 11.17
C LEU A 64 0.78 4.93 12.44
N ALA A 65 1.85 5.72 12.33
CA ALA A 65 2.39 6.47 13.46
C ALA A 65 1.41 7.55 13.97
N GLN A 66 0.72 8.24 13.05
CA GLN A 66 -0.34 9.19 13.42
C GLN A 66 -1.53 8.49 14.08
N PHE A 67 -1.98 7.36 13.54
CA PHE A 67 -3.02 6.53 14.15
C PHE A 67 -2.63 6.11 15.56
N HIS A 68 -1.41 5.61 15.75
CA HIS A 68 -0.90 5.23 17.06
C HIS A 68 -0.84 6.42 18.03
N SER A 69 -0.46 7.61 17.55
CA SER A 69 -0.47 8.82 18.37
C SER A 69 -1.88 9.21 18.83
N GLU A 70 -2.90 9.00 18.01
CA GLU A 70 -4.29 9.33 18.30
C GLU A 70 -4.94 8.31 19.24
N PHE A 71 -4.76 7.02 18.95
CA PHE A 71 -5.47 5.93 19.66
C PHE A 71 -4.62 5.18 20.69
N GLY A 72 -3.33 5.49 20.80
CA GLY A 72 -2.41 4.86 21.76
C GLY A 72 -2.07 3.39 21.47
N MET A 73 -2.42 2.89 20.27
CA MET A 73 -2.04 1.58 19.78
C MET A 73 -2.07 1.56 18.25
N TYR A 74 -1.33 0.64 17.64
CA TYR A 74 -1.44 0.41 16.20
C TYR A 74 -2.77 -0.30 15.87
N PRO A 75 -3.28 -0.16 14.63
CA PRO A 75 -4.46 -0.90 14.19
C PRO A 75 -4.31 -2.41 14.42
N PRO A 76 -5.41 -3.13 14.69
CA PRO A 76 -5.40 -4.58 14.60
C PRO A 76 -5.18 -5.02 13.15
N SER A 77 -4.63 -6.22 12.94
CA SER A 77 -4.52 -6.86 11.62
C SER A 77 -5.59 -7.92 11.38
N SER A 78 -6.50 -8.11 12.34
CA SER A 78 -7.74 -8.82 12.13
C SER A 78 -8.78 -8.37 13.15
N ILE A 79 -10.00 -8.15 12.68
CA ILE A 79 -11.13 -7.77 13.52
C ILE A 79 -12.45 -8.25 12.93
N ARG A 80 -13.35 -8.71 13.79
CA ARG A 80 -14.74 -9.03 13.46
C ARG A 80 -15.64 -7.88 13.87
N LEU A 81 -16.40 -7.34 12.93
CA LEU A 81 -17.36 -6.25 13.15
C LEU A 81 -18.78 -6.76 12.92
N HIS A 82 -19.64 -6.63 13.93
CA HIS A 82 -21.05 -7.02 13.83
C HIS A 82 -21.96 -5.81 13.69
N GLU A 83 -22.78 -5.81 12.65
CA GLU A 83 -23.73 -4.72 12.45
C GLU A 83 -24.90 -4.79 13.42
N THR A 84 -25.28 -6.00 13.83
CA THR A 84 -26.35 -6.21 14.81
C THR A 84 -25.85 -6.14 16.26
N VAL A 85 -26.73 -5.69 17.16
CA VAL A 85 -26.49 -5.72 18.60
C VAL A 85 -26.25 -7.14 19.12
N ALA A 86 -27.00 -8.12 18.60
CA ALA A 86 -26.90 -9.51 19.02
C ALA A 86 -25.58 -10.16 18.59
N GLY A 87 -25.02 -9.77 17.43
CA GLY A 87 -23.74 -10.27 16.94
C GLY A 87 -22.59 -10.03 17.93
N TRP A 88 -22.62 -8.90 18.65
CA TRP A 88 -21.61 -8.59 19.68
C TRP A 88 -21.70 -9.45 20.94
N SER A 89 -22.57 -10.46 21.03
CA SER A 89 -22.59 -11.36 22.18
C SER A 89 -21.25 -12.12 22.34
N ASN A 90 -20.88 -12.50 23.57
CA ASN A 90 -19.59 -13.16 23.86
C ASN A 90 -19.63 -14.67 23.53
N THR A 91 -20.05 -15.02 22.31
CA THR A 91 -20.29 -16.42 21.90
C THR A 91 -19.07 -17.08 21.28
N ASP A 92 -18.11 -16.32 20.75
CA ASP A 92 -16.88 -16.84 20.15
C ASP A 92 -15.64 -15.99 20.46
N THR A 93 -14.47 -16.60 20.29
CA THR A 93 -13.18 -16.02 20.65
C THR A 93 -12.84 -14.77 19.85
N GLU A 94 -13.17 -14.71 18.55
CA GLU A 94 -12.85 -13.54 17.72
C GLU A 94 -13.75 -12.36 18.05
N THR A 95 -15.03 -12.59 18.36
CA THR A 95 -15.94 -11.54 18.82
C THR A 95 -15.49 -10.95 20.17
N VAL A 96 -15.12 -11.80 21.13
CA VAL A 96 -14.58 -11.36 22.43
C VAL A 96 -13.30 -10.53 22.24
N ARG A 97 -12.40 -10.98 21.38
CA ARG A 97 -11.17 -10.27 21.03
C ARG A 97 -11.46 -8.92 20.36
N SER A 98 -12.37 -8.90 19.40
CA SER A 98 -12.75 -7.71 18.64
C SER A 98 -13.39 -6.66 19.55
N ARG A 99 -14.25 -7.07 20.49
CA ARG A 99 -14.76 -6.17 21.55
C ARG A 99 -13.63 -5.56 22.36
N ALA A 100 -12.65 -6.35 22.78
CA ALA A 100 -11.52 -5.85 23.56
C ALA A 100 -10.66 -4.85 22.78
N LEU A 101 -10.44 -5.09 21.48
CA LEU A 101 -9.71 -4.17 20.60
C LEU A 101 -10.49 -2.86 20.40
N ILE A 102 -11.80 -2.93 20.11
CA ILE A 102 -12.66 -1.75 19.97
C ILE A 102 -12.69 -0.94 21.27
N MET A 103 -12.81 -1.59 22.42
CA MET A 103 -12.81 -0.90 23.71
C MET A 103 -11.46 -0.28 24.05
N LYS A 104 -10.36 -0.79 23.49
CA LYS A 104 -9.04 -0.16 23.65
C LYS A 104 -8.92 1.09 22.76
N LEU A 105 -9.44 1.06 21.54
CA LEU A 105 -9.48 2.21 20.63
C LEU A 105 -10.49 3.29 21.08
N TRP A 106 -11.69 2.85 21.49
CA TRP A 106 -12.82 3.68 21.89
C TRP A 106 -13.42 3.15 23.20
N PRO A 107 -12.93 3.61 24.37
CA PRO A 107 -13.37 3.10 25.67
C PRO A 107 -14.86 3.28 26.00
N ASN A 108 -15.54 4.18 25.31
CA ASN A 108 -16.97 4.46 25.51
C ASN A 108 -17.84 3.86 24.40
N PHE A 109 -17.31 2.94 23.59
CA PHE A 109 -18.03 2.38 22.45
C PHE A 109 -19.36 1.73 22.86
N ASN A 110 -20.45 2.13 22.20
CA ASN A 110 -21.77 1.63 22.54
C ASN A 110 -22.13 0.35 21.74
N PHE A 111 -22.03 -0.82 22.35
CA PHE A 111 -22.43 -2.07 21.69
C PHE A 111 -23.94 -2.31 21.60
N THR A 112 -24.79 -1.41 22.11
CA THR A 112 -26.25 -1.60 22.16
C THR A 112 -27.00 -1.00 20.98
N ILE A 113 -26.29 -0.48 19.98
CA ILE A 113 -26.87 0.06 18.75
C ILE A 113 -26.38 -0.72 17.53
N ALA A 114 -27.28 -0.94 16.57
CA ALA A 114 -26.92 -1.49 15.28
C ALA A 114 -26.18 -0.44 14.43
N ARG A 115 -25.27 -0.89 13.58
CA ARG A 115 -24.41 -0.03 12.76
C ARG A 115 -24.16 -0.69 11.42
N ASP A 116 -24.51 0.00 10.37
CA ASP A 116 -24.07 -0.31 9.01
C ASP A 116 -22.56 -0.02 8.92
N PHE A 117 -21.72 -1.00 8.64
CA PHE A 117 -20.26 -0.85 8.62
C PHE A 117 -19.72 -0.60 7.21
N ASP A 118 -20.32 -1.14 6.17
CA ASP A 118 -19.87 -1.03 4.77
C ASP A 118 -20.56 0.11 4.00
N GLY A 119 -21.66 0.63 4.53
CA GLY A 119 -22.44 1.75 4.00
C GLY A 119 -23.58 1.33 3.08
N ASP A 120 -23.92 0.04 3.00
CA ASP A 120 -24.90 -0.51 2.06
C ASP A 120 -26.38 -0.27 2.47
N SER A 121 -26.59 0.39 3.61
CA SER A 121 -27.90 0.65 4.25
C SER A 121 -28.62 -0.60 4.76
N ASN A 122 -27.93 -1.73 4.82
CA ASN A 122 -28.26 -2.89 5.63
C ASN A 122 -27.42 -2.86 6.92
N ALA A 123 -27.95 -3.44 7.99
CA ALA A 123 -27.28 -3.44 9.30
C ALA A 123 -27.44 -4.81 9.97
N THR A 124 -27.24 -5.87 9.19
CA THR A 124 -27.49 -7.26 9.60
C THR A 124 -26.27 -8.16 9.50
N GLU A 125 -25.18 -7.66 8.96
CA GLU A 125 -24.05 -8.43 8.51
C GLU A 125 -23.00 -8.60 9.61
N THR A 126 -22.03 -9.47 9.32
CA THR A 126 -20.82 -9.64 10.11
C THR A 126 -19.64 -9.61 9.15
N HIS A 127 -18.71 -8.70 9.42
CA HIS A 127 -17.56 -8.42 8.58
C HIS A 127 -16.30 -8.89 9.27
N ASP A 128 -15.62 -9.87 8.67
CA ASP A 128 -14.33 -10.37 9.14
C ASP A 128 -13.21 -9.70 8.34
N LEU A 129 -12.58 -8.69 8.93
CA LEU A 129 -11.50 -7.95 8.30
C LEU A 129 -10.17 -8.67 8.53
N ASN A 130 -9.41 -8.87 7.47
CA ASN A 130 -8.04 -9.36 7.44
C ASN A 130 -7.04 -8.19 7.48
N GLY A 131 -5.74 -8.49 7.36
CA GLY A 131 -4.67 -7.50 7.47
C GLY A 131 -4.78 -6.36 6.45
N ALA A 132 -5.11 -6.68 5.20
CA ALA A 132 -5.24 -5.70 4.13
C ALA A 132 -6.48 -4.80 4.33
N GLU A 133 -7.61 -5.38 4.70
CA GLU A 133 -8.85 -4.63 4.98
C GLU A 133 -8.70 -3.74 6.21
N CYS A 134 -8.08 -4.27 7.28
CA CYS A 134 -7.79 -3.48 8.48
C CYS A 134 -6.91 -2.28 8.15
N LEU A 135 -5.89 -2.44 7.30
CA LEU A 135 -5.02 -1.33 6.91
C LEU A 135 -5.83 -0.20 6.25
N ALA A 136 -6.64 -0.54 5.24
CA ALA A 136 -7.46 0.44 4.53
C ALA A 136 -8.53 1.05 5.44
N PHE A 137 -9.23 0.24 6.23
CA PHE A 137 -10.30 0.67 7.12
C PHE A 137 -9.80 1.57 8.25
N PHE A 138 -8.71 1.23 8.94
CA PHE A 138 -8.25 2.02 10.09
C PHE A 138 -7.48 3.27 9.68
N LEU A 139 -6.83 3.29 8.52
CA LEU A 139 -6.18 4.50 8.01
C LEU A 139 -7.16 5.41 7.25
N GLY A 140 -8.12 4.82 6.54
CA GLY A 140 -9.12 5.55 5.76
C GLY A 140 -10.35 5.98 6.57
N GLY A 141 -10.73 5.22 7.61
CA GLY A 141 -11.96 5.38 8.37
C GLY A 141 -13.17 4.72 7.73
N VAL A 142 -14.37 5.12 8.17
CA VAL A 142 -15.61 4.60 7.56
C VAL A 142 -15.76 5.08 6.13
N ILE A 143 -16.49 4.30 5.35
CA ILE A 143 -16.65 4.51 3.92
C ILE A 143 -18.00 5.13 3.65
N ARG A 144 -18.01 6.16 2.80
CA ARG A 144 -19.23 6.66 2.19
C ARG A 144 -19.38 6.09 0.80
N ILE A 145 -20.51 5.44 0.53
CA ILE A 145 -20.87 5.07 -0.84
C ILE A 145 -21.25 6.35 -1.61
N ARG A 146 -20.42 6.74 -2.58
CA ARG A 146 -20.65 7.94 -3.41
C ARG A 146 -21.37 7.63 -4.71
N SER A 147 -21.04 6.51 -5.34
CA SER A 147 -21.67 6.02 -6.57
C SER A 147 -21.35 4.54 -6.76
N SER A 148 -22.08 3.87 -7.65
CA SER A 148 -21.79 2.48 -8.03
C SER A 148 -20.43 2.30 -8.73
N SER A 149 -19.84 3.37 -9.28
CA SER A 149 -18.54 3.35 -9.96
C SER A 149 -17.35 3.72 -9.08
N ASP A 150 -17.62 4.25 -7.89
CA ASP A 150 -16.63 4.67 -6.89
C ASP A 150 -17.27 4.45 -5.51
N PRO A 151 -17.37 3.18 -5.10
CA PRO A 151 -18.12 2.81 -3.89
C PRO A 151 -17.34 3.15 -2.62
N PHE A 152 -16.01 3.24 -2.71
CA PHE A 152 -15.14 3.41 -1.56
C PHE A 152 -14.67 4.86 -1.44
N ALA A 153 -15.33 5.66 -0.61
CA ALA A 153 -14.85 6.98 -0.21
C ALA A 153 -14.56 7.04 1.28
N PRO A 154 -13.32 6.75 1.72
CA PRO A 154 -12.92 6.84 3.11
C PRO A 154 -13.06 8.27 3.63
N MET A 155 -13.59 8.44 4.85
CA MET A 155 -13.83 9.76 5.43
C MET A 155 -13.35 9.92 6.86
N GLY A 156 -12.64 8.95 7.44
CA GLY A 156 -12.24 8.99 8.84
C GLY A 156 -13.37 8.55 9.78
N PHE A 157 -13.07 8.52 11.08
CA PHE A 157 -14.00 8.13 12.12
C PHE A 157 -14.69 9.33 12.75
N SER A 158 -15.93 9.19 13.21
CA SER A 158 -16.61 10.21 14.01
C SER A 158 -15.87 10.46 15.33
N LYS A 159 -15.80 11.73 15.76
CA LYS A 159 -15.27 12.09 17.08
C LYS A 159 -16.14 11.65 18.26
N ASN A 160 -17.34 11.12 18.01
CA ASN A 160 -18.15 10.54 19.08
C ASN A 160 -17.60 9.16 19.45
N PRO A 161 -16.92 8.97 20.60
CA PRO A 161 -16.32 7.67 20.94
C PRO A 161 -17.36 6.60 21.25
N ALA A 162 -18.62 6.96 21.51
CA ALA A 162 -19.71 6.00 21.65
C ALA A 162 -20.26 5.53 20.29
N ASN A 163 -20.03 6.30 19.23
CA ASN A 163 -20.40 5.98 17.87
C ASN A 163 -19.34 6.48 16.86
N PRO A 164 -18.14 5.88 16.84
CA PRO A 164 -17.04 6.32 15.98
C PRO A 164 -17.31 5.99 14.50
N PHE A 165 -18.27 5.13 14.21
CA PHE A 165 -18.62 4.72 12.85
C PHE A 165 -19.78 5.52 12.23
N ASP A 166 -20.28 6.52 12.96
CA ASP A 166 -21.31 7.43 12.46
C ASP A 166 -20.87 8.15 11.19
N ARG A 167 -21.73 8.13 10.16
CA ARG A 167 -21.53 8.80 8.87
C ARG A 167 -22.18 10.18 8.78
N SER A 168 -23.04 10.53 9.74
CA SER A 168 -23.89 11.72 9.65
C SER A 168 -23.20 13.05 9.98
N SER A 169 -22.07 13.01 10.69
CA SER A 169 -21.34 14.20 11.16
C SER A 169 -20.08 14.48 10.33
N ASP A 170 -19.74 15.77 10.16
CA ASP A 170 -18.48 16.23 9.56
C ASP A 170 -17.33 16.31 10.58
N ASN A 171 -17.60 16.14 11.88
CA ASN A 171 -16.56 16.22 12.91
C ASN A 171 -15.84 14.88 13.07
N ARG A 172 -14.72 14.73 12.37
CA ARG A 172 -14.02 13.45 12.20
C ARG A 172 -12.56 13.45 12.64
N ILE A 173 -12.05 12.24 12.86
CA ILE A 173 -10.65 11.88 13.11
C ILE A 173 -10.16 11.10 11.89
N GLY A 174 -9.04 11.55 11.31
CA GLY A 174 -8.59 11.05 10.02
C GLY A 174 -9.45 11.54 8.85
N PRO A 175 -9.32 10.94 7.65
CA PRO A 175 -8.39 9.87 7.29
C PRO A 175 -6.93 10.21 7.64
N PHE A 176 -6.14 9.20 8.01
CA PHE A 176 -4.72 9.39 8.37
C PHE A 176 -3.81 9.46 7.14
N THR A 177 -4.33 9.07 5.98
CA THR A 177 -3.66 9.20 4.68
C THR A 177 -4.68 9.31 3.57
N GLU A 178 -4.28 9.95 2.47
CA GLU A 178 -5.07 10.03 1.24
C GLU A 178 -4.93 8.72 0.46
N LEU A 179 -5.89 7.82 0.64
CA LEU A 179 -5.96 6.58 -0.12
C LEU A 179 -6.49 6.88 -1.53
N VAL A 180 -5.66 6.58 -2.53
CA VAL A 180 -6.05 6.67 -3.95
C VAL A 180 -7.22 5.72 -4.21
N LEU A 181 -8.35 6.27 -4.61
CA LEU A 181 -9.63 5.55 -4.67
C LEU A 181 -9.64 4.43 -5.72
N ASP A 182 -9.00 4.65 -6.87
CA ASP A 182 -8.84 3.63 -7.92
C ASP A 182 -8.03 2.41 -7.47
N ARG A 183 -7.39 2.49 -6.30
CA ARG A 183 -6.63 1.42 -5.68
C ARG A 183 -7.38 0.73 -4.54
N LEU A 184 -8.59 1.17 -4.23
CA LEU A 184 -9.47 0.49 -3.28
C LEU A 184 -10.31 -0.52 -4.04
N ILE A 185 -10.18 -1.78 -3.65
CA ILE A 185 -10.94 -2.91 -4.21
C ILE A 185 -11.64 -3.64 -3.08
N ASP A 186 -12.61 -4.49 -3.39
CA ASP A 186 -13.17 -5.46 -2.45
C ASP A 186 -13.06 -6.84 -3.11
N SER A 187 -11.99 -7.54 -2.77
CA SER A 187 -11.60 -8.79 -3.43
C SER A 187 -12.45 -9.98 -3.01
N ASN A 188 -13.01 -9.95 -1.81
CA ASN A 188 -13.78 -11.05 -1.22
C ASN A 188 -15.30 -10.77 -1.19
N SER A 189 -15.73 -9.61 -1.67
CA SER A 189 -17.12 -9.15 -1.75
C SER A 189 -17.82 -9.08 -0.38
N ASN A 190 -17.08 -8.70 0.66
CA ASN A 190 -17.62 -8.50 2.02
C ASN A 190 -17.94 -7.03 2.33
N GLY A 191 -17.82 -6.11 1.37
CA GLY A 191 -18.09 -4.69 1.54
C GLY A 191 -16.94 -3.89 2.15
N MET A 192 -15.82 -4.53 2.50
CA MET A 192 -14.65 -3.88 3.10
C MET A 192 -13.52 -3.74 2.07
N PRO A 193 -12.93 -2.54 1.94
CA PRO A 193 -11.95 -2.30 0.90
C PRO A 193 -10.56 -2.77 1.33
N GLU A 194 -9.79 -3.25 0.38
CA GLU A 194 -8.35 -3.43 0.47
C GLU A 194 -7.61 -2.43 -0.42
N TYR A 195 -6.36 -2.11 -0.07
CA TYR A 195 -5.57 -1.12 -0.80
C TYR A 195 -4.48 -1.78 -1.65
N ILE A 196 -4.69 -1.87 -2.98
CA ILE A 196 -3.74 -2.46 -3.93
C ILE A 196 -2.44 -1.69 -3.98
N ASP A 197 -1.31 -2.37 -4.18
CA ASP A 197 -0.02 -1.70 -4.33
C ASP A 197 0.08 -0.89 -5.64
N THR A 198 1.11 -0.06 -5.75
CA THR A 198 1.34 0.94 -6.79
C THR A 198 1.78 0.40 -8.14
N TYR A 199 2.12 -0.89 -8.23
CA TYR A 199 2.55 -1.54 -9.47
C TYR A 199 1.42 -1.58 -10.49
N SER A 200 1.76 -1.41 -11.77
CA SER A 200 0.78 -1.43 -12.86
C SER A 200 0.19 -2.82 -13.02
N GLY A 201 -1.14 -2.93 -13.04
CA GLY A 201 -1.85 -4.22 -13.17
C GLY A 201 -1.87 -5.06 -11.89
N GLN A 202 -1.43 -4.50 -10.76
CA GLN A 202 -1.47 -5.18 -9.48
C GLN A 202 -2.91 -5.44 -9.04
N TYR A 203 -3.16 -6.62 -8.48
CA TYR A 203 -4.45 -7.05 -7.96
C TYR A 203 -4.39 -7.43 -6.47
N ARG A 204 -3.19 -7.61 -5.91
CA ARG A 204 -3.02 -7.91 -4.49
C ARG A 204 -2.82 -6.62 -3.66
N PRO A 205 -3.46 -6.54 -2.48
CA PRO A 205 -3.30 -5.41 -1.58
C PRO A 205 -1.95 -5.35 -0.88
N ILE A 206 -1.61 -4.21 -0.29
CA ILE A 206 -0.54 -4.15 0.71
C ILE A 206 -1.06 -4.85 1.96
N TYR A 207 -0.32 -5.84 2.45
CA TYR A 207 -0.73 -6.61 3.62
C TYR A 207 -0.10 -6.05 4.90
N TYR A 208 -0.90 -5.97 5.96
CA TYR A 208 -0.51 -5.43 7.24
C TYR A 208 -0.65 -6.49 8.33
N LEU A 209 0.38 -6.61 9.15
CA LEU A 209 0.43 -7.52 10.26
C LEU A 209 0.80 -6.74 11.52
N SER A 210 -0.05 -6.82 12.55
CA SER A 210 0.16 -6.20 13.85
C SER A 210 0.79 -7.20 14.79
N SER A 211 1.78 -6.76 15.57
CA SER A 211 2.31 -7.55 16.69
C SER A 211 1.52 -7.33 17.98
N TYR A 212 0.46 -6.52 17.93
CA TYR A 212 -0.39 -6.19 19.08
C TYR A 212 0.41 -5.66 20.28
N ASP A 213 1.26 -4.66 20.01
CA ASP A 213 2.18 -4.03 20.97
C ASP A 213 3.16 -5.05 21.60
N GLY A 214 3.69 -5.96 20.77
CA GLY A 214 4.68 -6.96 21.19
C GLY A 214 4.11 -8.23 21.80
N ARG A 215 2.78 -8.44 21.75
CA ARG A 215 2.16 -9.73 22.12
C ARG A 215 2.41 -10.82 21.08
N GLY A 216 2.89 -10.44 19.90
CA GLY A 216 3.28 -11.34 18.82
C GLY A 216 2.33 -11.31 17.64
N TYR A 217 2.84 -11.79 16.51
CA TYR A 217 2.08 -11.96 15.27
C TYR A 217 1.27 -13.26 15.32
N ARG A 218 0.01 -13.21 14.90
CA ARG A 218 -0.89 -14.36 14.96
C ARG A 218 -0.85 -15.16 13.66
N ALA A 219 -0.64 -16.47 13.78
CA ALA A 219 -0.58 -17.36 12.62
C ALA A 219 -1.85 -17.36 11.77
N VAL A 220 -3.04 -17.24 12.39
CA VAL A 220 -4.32 -17.19 11.67
C VAL A 220 -4.44 -15.96 10.76
N GLU A 221 -3.70 -14.89 11.05
CA GLU A 221 -3.73 -13.64 10.28
C GLU A 221 -2.79 -13.68 9.06
N LEU A 222 -1.96 -14.72 8.94
CA LEU A 222 -1.06 -14.94 7.79
C LEU A 222 -1.77 -15.65 6.63
N THR A 223 -2.75 -16.49 6.94
CA THR A 223 -3.44 -17.35 5.96
C THR A 223 -4.10 -16.58 4.81
N PRO A 224 -4.78 -15.43 5.03
CA PRO A 224 -5.37 -14.67 3.91
C PRO A 224 -4.33 -14.15 2.92
N ALA A 225 -3.10 -13.89 3.37
CA ALA A 225 -1.97 -13.53 2.51
C ALA A 225 -1.25 -14.74 1.90
N GLY A 226 -1.69 -15.98 2.17
CA GLY A 226 -0.97 -17.19 1.75
C GLY A 226 0.38 -17.39 2.43
N MET A 227 0.69 -16.59 3.46
CA MET A 227 1.94 -16.66 4.20
C MET A 227 1.89 -17.77 5.25
N THR A 228 3.02 -18.42 5.48
CA THR A 228 3.16 -19.46 6.52
C THR A 228 3.87 -18.95 7.77
N ASP A 229 4.66 -17.89 7.64
CA ASP A 229 5.37 -17.24 8.74
C ASP A 229 5.49 -15.73 8.47
N VAL A 230 5.82 -14.95 9.50
CA VAL A 230 6.25 -13.56 9.32
C VAL A 230 7.72 -13.48 8.96
N TYR A 231 8.21 -12.33 8.51
CA TYR A 231 9.65 -12.14 8.33
C TYR A 231 10.35 -12.01 9.69
N ARG A 232 11.51 -12.66 9.82
CA ARG A 232 12.30 -12.79 11.06
C ARG A 232 13.79 -12.50 10.83
N GLN A 233 14.48 -12.14 11.92
CA GLN A 233 15.89 -11.75 11.95
C GLN A 233 16.88 -12.91 12.14
N SER A 234 16.43 -14.14 12.39
CA SER A 234 17.33 -15.31 12.56
C SER A 234 16.84 -16.52 11.77
N ALA A 235 17.78 -17.42 11.45
CA ALA A 235 17.51 -18.63 10.66
C ALA A 235 16.36 -19.48 11.23
N GLY A 236 15.45 -19.88 10.34
CA GLY A 236 14.26 -20.67 10.65
C GLY A 236 13.07 -19.86 11.17
N ALA A 237 11.92 -20.53 11.37
CA ALA A 237 10.64 -19.91 11.76
C ALA A 237 10.55 -19.53 13.25
N SER A 238 11.61 -19.71 14.03
CA SER A 238 11.64 -19.46 15.48
C SER A 238 12.33 -18.15 15.86
N GLY A 239 12.83 -17.38 14.89
CA GLY A 239 13.55 -16.13 15.14
C GLY A 239 12.71 -14.97 15.64
N GLN A 240 13.38 -13.93 16.16
CA GLN A 240 12.70 -12.67 16.49
C GLN A 240 12.10 -12.06 15.22
N PRO A 241 10.80 -11.76 15.17
CA PRO A 241 10.20 -11.08 14.04
C PRO A 241 10.89 -9.74 13.75
N TRP A 242 10.91 -9.35 12.49
CA TRP A 242 11.13 -7.94 12.18
C TRP A 242 10.01 -7.11 12.81
N LYS A 243 10.37 -5.95 13.36
CA LYS A 243 9.41 -5.02 13.99
C LYS A 243 8.55 -5.71 15.06
N ASP A 244 9.18 -6.54 15.90
CA ASP A 244 8.56 -7.42 16.91
C ASP A 244 7.53 -6.75 17.84
N LYS A 245 7.67 -5.46 18.15
CA LYS A 245 6.78 -4.70 19.04
C LYS A 245 5.81 -3.75 18.32
N THR A 246 5.79 -3.77 16.98
CA THR A 246 4.98 -2.84 16.18
C THR A 246 4.20 -3.59 15.11
N TYR A 247 4.61 -3.50 13.85
CA TYR A 247 3.92 -4.09 12.72
C TYR A 247 4.87 -4.35 11.54
N GLN A 248 4.45 -5.24 10.64
CA GLN A 248 5.06 -5.43 9.32
C GLN A 248 4.08 -4.99 8.23
N LEU A 249 4.57 -4.19 7.29
CA LEU A 249 3.90 -3.91 6.03
C LEU A 249 4.61 -4.66 4.91
N ILE A 250 3.83 -5.29 4.05
CA ILE A 250 4.35 -6.12 2.96
C ILE A 250 3.59 -5.75 1.69
N SER A 251 4.32 -5.17 0.75
CA SER A 251 3.89 -5.07 -0.64
C SER A 251 4.25 -6.40 -1.34
N PRO A 252 3.32 -6.99 -2.13
CA PRO A 252 3.52 -8.24 -2.86
C PRO A 252 4.38 -8.07 -4.12
N GLY A 253 5.14 -6.98 -4.23
CA GLY A 253 6.07 -6.78 -5.32
C GLY A 253 5.41 -6.67 -6.71
N ALA A 254 6.22 -6.99 -7.72
CA ALA A 254 5.85 -6.98 -9.13
C ALA A 254 5.20 -8.29 -9.59
N ASP A 255 5.49 -9.41 -8.92
CA ASP A 255 4.86 -10.69 -9.20
C ASP A 255 3.46 -10.83 -8.61
N GLY A 256 3.12 -9.98 -7.62
CA GLY A 256 1.83 -10.01 -6.98
C GLY A 256 1.69 -11.16 -5.99
N GLU A 257 2.77 -11.60 -5.34
CA GLU A 257 2.74 -12.63 -4.30
C GLU A 257 3.45 -12.14 -3.02
N TYR A 258 2.91 -12.47 -1.84
CA TYR A 258 3.54 -12.06 -0.56
C TYR A 258 4.69 -12.98 -0.12
N GLY A 259 4.96 -14.03 -0.88
CA GLY A 259 5.86 -15.11 -0.48
C GLY A 259 5.44 -15.81 0.81
N THR A 260 6.36 -16.58 1.39
CA THR A 260 6.05 -17.45 2.55
C THR A 260 6.44 -16.86 3.90
N GLY A 261 7.21 -15.76 3.89
CA GLY A 261 7.86 -15.19 5.07
C GLY A 261 9.10 -15.97 5.52
N GLY A 262 9.44 -15.89 6.81
CA GLY A 262 10.55 -16.63 7.40
C GLY A 262 11.84 -15.80 7.56
N PHE A 263 12.99 -16.47 7.52
CA PHE A 263 14.27 -15.81 7.81
C PHE A 263 14.73 -14.90 6.68
N TYR A 264 14.83 -13.61 6.98
CA TYR A 264 15.38 -12.59 6.10
C TYR A 264 16.67 -12.00 6.69
N ASP A 265 17.73 -11.97 5.88
CA ASP A 265 19.01 -11.33 6.19
C ASP A 265 19.27 -10.17 5.20
N PRO A 266 19.38 -8.92 5.68
CA PRO A 266 19.65 -7.75 4.83
C PRO A 266 20.97 -7.82 4.04
N SER A 267 21.90 -8.71 4.42
CA SER A 267 23.15 -8.93 3.68
C SER A 267 23.00 -9.83 2.44
N GLY A 268 21.78 -10.30 2.15
CA GLY A 268 21.49 -11.18 1.01
C GLY A 268 21.92 -12.63 1.23
N LYS A 269 22.13 -13.03 2.50
CA LYS A 269 22.50 -14.41 2.90
C LYS A 269 21.32 -15.16 3.54
N GLY A 270 20.11 -14.61 3.43
CA GLY A 270 18.90 -15.19 3.98
C GLY A 270 18.42 -16.40 3.17
N THR A 271 17.39 -17.05 3.68
CA THR A 271 16.70 -18.16 2.99
C THR A 271 15.27 -17.73 2.69
N ILE A 272 15.12 -16.66 1.92
CA ILE A 272 13.81 -16.18 1.45
C ILE A 272 13.43 -16.91 0.16
N GLY A 273 12.14 -17.17 -0.03
CA GLY A 273 11.64 -17.84 -1.23
C GLY A 273 11.76 -16.95 -2.47
N GLU A 274 11.68 -17.54 -3.67
CA GLU A 274 11.75 -16.78 -4.92
C GLU A 274 10.64 -15.72 -5.00
N ASN A 275 9.42 -16.06 -4.55
CA ASN A 275 8.27 -15.16 -4.47
C ASN A 275 8.38 -14.09 -3.37
N ASP A 276 9.40 -14.14 -2.52
CA ASP A 276 9.66 -13.10 -1.51
C ASP A 276 10.65 -12.04 -2.03
N LEU A 277 11.41 -12.33 -3.09
CA LEU A 277 12.60 -11.57 -3.49
C LEU A 277 12.29 -10.13 -3.91
N ASP A 278 11.12 -9.87 -4.47
CA ASP A 278 10.70 -8.56 -4.95
C ASP A 278 9.73 -7.83 -4.02
N ASN A 279 9.34 -8.45 -2.91
CA ASN A 279 8.53 -7.84 -1.87
C ASN A 279 9.22 -6.63 -1.29
N ILE A 280 8.40 -5.64 -0.93
CA ILE A 280 8.85 -4.39 -0.33
C ILE A 280 8.23 -4.30 1.05
N THR A 281 9.06 -4.04 2.05
CA THR A 281 8.63 -4.02 3.45
C THR A 281 9.07 -2.77 4.18
N ASN A 282 8.47 -2.52 5.34
CA ASN A 282 8.79 -1.39 6.21
C ASN A 282 10.07 -1.59 7.07
N PHE A 283 10.77 -2.70 6.88
CA PHE A 283 12.03 -3.00 7.56
C PHE A 283 13.19 -3.25 6.59
N SER A 284 12.92 -3.26 5.28
CA SER A 284 13.94 -3.26 4.23
C SER A 284 13.99 -1.90 3.54
N SER A 285 15.17 -1.53 3.02
CA SER A 285 15.35 -0.30 2.24
C SER A 285 14.89 -0.42 0.78
N GLY A 286 14.53 -1.64 0.36
CA GLY A 286 14.04 -1.95 -0.98
C GLY A 286 13.47 -3.37 -1.05
N LYS A 287 13.69 -4.04 -2.18
CA LYS A 287 13.33 -5.44 -2.39
C LYS A 287 14.06 -6.37 -1.40
N LEU A 288 13.45 -7.49 -1.02
CA LEU A 288 14.04 -8.40 -0.03
C LEU A 288 15.26 -9.21 -0.52
N LYS A 289 15.59 -9.26 -1.81
CA LYS A 289 16.88 -9.75 -2.41
C LYS A 289 17.73 -10.76 -1.63
#